data_AF-A0A022PSD8-F1
#
_entry.id   AF-A0A022PSD8-F1
#
_cell.length_a   1.000
_cell.length_b   1.000
_cell.length_c   1.000
_cell.angle_alpha   90.00
_cell.angle_beta   90.00
_cell.angle_gamma   90.00
#
_symmetry.space_group_name_H-M   'P 1'
#
loop_
_entity.id
_entity.type
_entity.pdbx_description
1 polymer ?
#
loop_
_entity_poly.entity_id
_entity_poly.type
_entity_poly.pdbx_seq_one_letter_code
_entity_poly.pdbx_strand_id
1 'polypeptide(L)'
;NIKGYLKSCKFLPKLNNERPNDRNPPYKKRFSSLKNLVLIMSENDTVITPKESSWFGFYEDGSTNNILQPKKTKLYVEDWIGLKTLDKAGRVKFIKVGGTHIEVSDADMKKYVVPFLHNKWRRLAEAEYGGDEA
;
A
#
# COMPACT_ATOMS: atom_id res chain seq x y z
N ASN A 1 5.16 20.61 -13.21
CA ASN A 1 6.30 19.82 -13.74
C ASN A 1 7.02 19.12 -12.58
N ILE A 2 7.74 18.02 -12.84
CA ILE A 2 8.36 17.17 -11.79
C ILE A 2 9.41 17.90 -10.94
N LYS A 3 10.22 18.78 -11.54
CA LYS A 3 11.25 19.56 -10.82
C LYS A 3 10.62 20.45 -9.74
N GLY A 4 9.52 21.12 -10.07
CA GLY A 4 8.78 21.94 -9.11
C GLY A 4 8.16 21.12 -7.97
N TYR A 5 7.59 19.96 -8.28
CA TYR A 5 7.06 19.03 -7.28
C TYR A 5 8.14 18.58 -6.30
N LEU A 6 9.28 18.09 -6.79
CA LEU A 6 10.38 17.62 -5.95
C LEU A 6 10.96 18.73 -5.08
N LYS A 7 11.03 19.98 -5.59
CA LYS A 7 11.55 21.14 -4.85
C LYS A 7 10.58 21.65 -3.78
N SER A 8 9.31 21.83 -4.14
CA SER A 8 8.34 22.58 -3.33
C SER A 8 7.46 21.70 -2.44
N CYS A 9 7.18 20.46 -2.84
CA CYS A 9 6.37 19.57 -2.01
C CYS A 9 7.19 19.06 -0.82
N LYS A 10 6.77 19.44 0.39
CA LYS A 10 7.49 19.15 1.64
C LYS A 10 7.20 17.76 2.20
N PHE A 11 6.12 17.13 1.75
CA PHE A 11 5.59 15.90 2.34
C PHE A 11 5.85 14.67 1.47
N LEU A 12 5.18 14.56 0.31
CA LEU A 12 5.22 13.34 -0.51
C LEU A 12 6.64 12.96 -0.97
N PRO A 13 7.46 13.85 -1.57
CA PRO A 13 8.82 13.48 -1.98
C PRO A 13 9.71 12.98 -0.84
N LYS A 14 9.45 13.48 0.38
CA LYS A 14 10.19 13.10 1.58
C LYS A 14 9.78 11.71 2.08
N LEU A 15 8.48 11.43 2.18
CA LEU A 15 8.00 10.11 2.60
C LEU A 15 8.28 9.02 1.57
N ASN A 16 8.15 9.35 0.29
CA ASN A 16 8.36 8.43 -0.82
C ASN A 16 9.85 8.22 -1.17
N ASN A 17 10.79 8.85 -0.45
CA ASN A 17 12.23 8.77 -0.70
C ASN A 17 12.60 9.12 -2.16
N GLU A 18 11.92 10.10 -2.75
CA GLU A 18 12.06 10.46 -4.17
C GLU A 18 13.31 11.31 -4.45
N ARG A 19 13.80 12.02 -3.43
CA ARG A 19 15.01 12.85 -3.52
C ARG A 19 16.23 11.99 -3.21
N PRO A 20 17.14 11.74 -4.17
CA PRO A 20 18.27 10.82 -3.95
C PRO A 20 19.14 11.19 -2.74
N ASN A 21 19.39 12.48 -2.54
CA ASN A 21 20.25 12.99 -1.47
C ASN A 21 19.56 13.07 -0.09
N ASP A 22 18.22 12.94 -0.04
CA ASP A 22 17.44 13.04 1.20
C ASP A 22 16.77 11.71 1.59
N ARG A 23 17.14 10.59 0.94
CA ARG A 23 16.53 9.27 1.22
C ARG A 23 16.76 8.88 2.67
N ASN A 24 15.72 8.36 3.32
CA ASN A 24 15.71 8.03 4.74
C ASN A 24 15.63 6.49 4.93
N PRO A 25 16.75 5.81 5.25
CA PRO A 25 16.75 4.37 5.47
C PRO A 25 15.82 3.90 6.62
N PRO A 26 15.71 4.62 7.75
CA PRO A 26 14.70 4.30 8.78
C PRO A 26 13.26 4.23 8.25
N TYR A 27 12.86 5.08 7.30
CA TYR A 27 11.51 5.04 6.72
C TYR A 27 11.27 3.72 5.98
N LYS A 28 12.21 3.33 5.11
CA LYS A 28 12.17 2.04 4.42
C LYS A 28 12.12 0.87 5.39
N LYS A 29 12.98 0.87 6.42
CA LYS A 29 13.02 -0.19 7.44
C LYS A 29 11.67 -0.34 8.15
N ARG A 30 11.08 0.78 8.58
CA ARG A 30 9.78 0.79 9.29
C ARG A 30 8.64 0.35 8.39
N PHE A 31 8.54 0.89 7.17
CA PHE A 31 7.50 0.48 6.23
C PHE A 31 7.63 -1.01 5.88
N SER A 32 8.84 -1.51 5.64
CA SER A 32 9.10 -2.94 5.37
C SER A 32 8.79 -3.87 6.55
N SER A 33 8.63 -3.32 7.76
CA SER A 33 8.32 -4.11 8.95
C SER A 33 6.83 -4.45 9.10
N LEU A 34 5.96 -3.85 8.27
CA LEU A 34 4.52 -4.13 8.28
C LEU A 34 4.25 -5.63 8.10
N LYS A 35 3.37 -6.19 8.93
CA LYS A 35 2.93 -7.59 8.81
C LYS A 35 2.12 -7.80 7.52
N ASN A 36 1.22 -6.87 7.22
CA ASN A 36 0.43 -6.84 6.00
C ASN A 36 0.25 -5.38 5.56
N LEU A 37 0.24 -5.16 4.24
CA LEU A 37 -0.16 -3.92 3.60
C LEU A 37 -1.32 -4.24 2.65
N VAL A 38 -2.52 -3.83 3.01
CA VAL A 38 -3.74 -4.06 2.22
C VAL A 38 -4.10 -2.77 1.51
N LEU A 39 -4.02 -2.76 0.18
CA LEU A 39 -4.26 -1.61 -0.68
C LEU A 39 -5.54 -1.86 -1.48
N ILE A 40 -6.57 -1.07 -1.22
CA ILE A 40 -7.88 -1.21 -1.85
C ILE A 40 -8.08 -0.05 -2.82
N MET A 41 -8.46 -0.37 -4.06
CA MET A 41 -8.77 0.60 -5.10
C MET A 41 -10.21 0.40 -5.57
N SER A 42 -11.01 1.46 -5.52
CA SER A 42 -12.35 1.47 -6.11
C SER A 42 -12.26 1.58 -7.63
N GLU A 43 -13.00 0.73 -8.34
CA GLU A 43 -12.95 0.66 -9.80
C GLU A 43 -13.47 1.93 -10.47
N ASN A 44 -14.50 2.55 -9.88
CA ASN A 44 -15.16 3.75 -10.38
C ASN A 44 -14.86 4.98 -9.51
N ASP A 45 -13.65 5.05 -8.93
CA ASP A 45 -13.23 6.22 -8.15
C ASP A 45 -13.16 7.48 -9.02
N THR A 46 -13.90 8.51 -8.64
CA THR A 46 -13.94 9.83 -9.30
C THR A 46 -13.24 10.92 -8.49
N VAL A 47 -12.70 10.58 -7.32
CA VAL A 47 -12.04 11.50 -6.37
C VAL A 47 -10.52 11.35 -6.46
N ILE A 48 -10.02 10.12 -6.42
CA ILE A 48 -8.59 9.83 -6.55
C ILE A 48 -8.22 9.78 -8.04
N THR A 49 -7.34 10.69 -8.47
CA THR A 49 -6.83 10.75 -9.84
C THR A 49 -5.30 10.70 -9.85
N PRO A 50 -4.66 9.72 -10.51
CA PRO A 50 -5.26 8.52 -11.09
C PRO A 50 -5.66 7.53 -9.98
N LYS A 51 -6.71 6.72 -10.18
CA LYS A 51 -7.18 5.75 -9.17
C LYS A 51 -6.11 4.76 -8.74
N GLU A 52 -5.15 4.46 -9.62
CA GLU A 52 -3.98 3.63 -9.36
C GLU A 52 -3.09 4.17 -8.23
N SER A 53 -3.22 5.45 -7.87
CA SER A 53 -2.56 6.04 -6.69
C SER A 53 -2.86 5.26 -5.41
N SER A 54 -4.07 4.69 -5.28
CA SER A 54 -4.45 3.81 -4.16
C SER A 54 -3.58 2.55 -4.03
N TRP A 55 -2.89 2.17 -5.11
CA TRP A 55 -1.97 1.04 -5.17
C TRP A 55 -0.49 1.45 -5.27
N PHE A 56 -0.13 2.73 -5.13
CA PHE A 56 1.20 3.27 -5.48
C PHE A 56 1.53 3.23 -6.98
N GLY A 57 0.53 3.15 -7.86
CA GLY A 57 0.68 3.52 -9.26
C GLY A 57 0.56 5.03 -9.43
N PHE A 58 1.09 5.56 -10.53
CA PHE A 58 0.95 6.99 -10.83
C PHE A 58 1.22 7.26 -12.32
N TYR A 59 1.02 8.50 -12.76
CA TYR A 59 1.45 8.90 -14.09
C TYR A 59 2.95 8.75 -14.28
N GLU A 60 3.36 8.40 -15.49
CA GLU A 60 4.77 8.43 -15.90
C GLU A 60 5.31 9.87 -15.85
N ASP A 61 6.58 10.03 -15.48
CA ASP A 61 7.24 11.35 -15.40
C ASP A 61 7.11 12.11 -16.72
N GLY A 62 6.42 13.25 -16.70
CA GLY A 62 6.22 14.10 -17.88
C GLY A 62 4.99 13.74 -18.73
N SER A 63 4.21 12.74 -18.33
CA SER A 63 2.94 12.35 -18.96
C SER A 63 1.76 12.57 -18.02
N THR A 64 0.58 12.83 -18.57
CA THR A 64 -0.72 12.79 -17.86
C THR A 64 -1.65 11.73 -18.43
N ASN A 65 -1.19 10.99 -19.45
CA ASN A 65 -2.01 10.02 -20.19
C ASN A 65 -1.51 8.60 -20.01
N ASN A 66 -0.23 8.42 -19.62
CA ASN A 66 0.34 7.11 -19.36
C ASN A 66 0.39 6.83 -17.85
N ILE A 67 -0.32 5.79 -17.41
CA ILE A 67 -0.38 5.39 -16.00
C ILE A 67 0.51 4.16 -15.80
N LEU A 68 1.48 4.29 -14.89
CA LEU A 68 2.33 3.21 -14.44
C LEU A 68 1.65 2.45 -13.30
N GLN A 69 1.47 1.15 -13.52
CA GLN A 69 1.13 0.22 -12.45
C GLN A 69 2.24 0.19 -11.38
N PRO A 70 1.93 -0.15 -10.12
CA PRO A 70 2.87 0.00 -9.00
C PRO A 70 4.23 -0.65 -9.26
N LYS A 71 4.23 -1.86 -9.84
CA LYS A 71 5.45 -2.64 -10.13
C LYS A 71 6.35 -2.06 -11.22
N LYS A 72 5.85 -1.08 -11.98
CA LYS A 72 6.58 -0.37 -13.05
C LYS A 72 7.16 0.97 -12.58
N THR A 73 6.79 1.44 -11.39
CA THR A 73 7.31 2.71 -10.85
C THR A 73 8.75 2.57 -10.36
N LYS A 74 9.54 3.64 -10.43
CA LYS A 74 10.92 3.66 -9.87
C LYS A 74 10.93 3.37 -8.37
N LEU A 75 9.95 3.93 -7.64
CA LEU A 75 9.74 3.68 -6.21
C LEU A 75 9.68 2.19 -5.88
N TYR A 76 8.99 1.40 -6.71
CA TYR A 76 8.93 -0.04 -6.55
C TYR A 76 10.20 -0.73 -7.06
N VAL A 77 10.62 -0.45 -8.30
CA VAL A 77 11.72 -1.18 -8.97
C VAL A 77 13.03 -1.08 -8.18
N GLU A 78 13.36 0.12 -7.69
CA GLU A 78 14.51 0.44 -6.85
C GLU A 78 14.22 0.29 -5.34
N ASP A 79 12.98 -0.05 -4.97
CA ASP A 79 12.55 -0.34 -3.61
C ASP A 79 12.82 0.81 -2.61
N TRP A 80 12.46 2.04 -2.96
CA TRP A 80 12.79 3.25 -2.20
C TRP A 80 12.21 3.26 -0.78
N ILE A 81 11.00 2.74 -0.62
CA ILE A 81 10.30 2.65 0.67
C ILE A 81 10.16 1.23 1.20
N GLY A 82 10.60 0.21 0.45
CA GLY A 82 10.42 -1.19 0.85
C GLY A 82 9.18 -1.88 0.31
N LEU A 83 8.43 -1.24 -0.60
CA LEU A 83 7.21 -1.82 -1.17
C LEU A 83 7.48 -3.11 -1.95
N LYS A 84 8.57 -3.19 -2.72
CA LYS A 84 8.98 -4.42 -3.43
C LYS A 84 9.44 -5.49 -2.46
N THR A 85 10.10 -5.10 -1.37
CA THR A 85 10.46 -6.01 -0.28
C THR A 85 9.21 -6.62 0.37
N LEU A 86 8.18 -5.82 0.68
CA LEU A 86 6.91 -6.32 1.22
C LEU A 86 6.16 -7.22 0.23
N ASP A 87 6.09 -6.82 -1.04
CA ASP A 87 5.34 -7.55 -2.07
C ASP A 87 5.97 -8.92 -2.33
N LYS A 88 7.30 -8.97 -2.48
CA LYS A 88 8.03 -10.24 -2.63
C LYS A 88 7.89 -11.17 -1.42
N ALA A 89 7.71 -10.61 -0.22
CA ALA A 89 7.42 -11.39 0.98
C ALA A 89 5.95 -11.85 1.08
N GLY A 90 5.11 -11.57 0.06
CA GLY A 90 3.70 -11.94 0.05
C GLY A 90 2.82 -11.11 1.00
N ARG A 91 3.35 -10.01 1.54
CA ARG A 91 2.72 -9.18 2.58
C ARG A 91 1.92 -8.00 2.02
N VAL A 92 1.95 -7.76 0.71
CA VAL A 92 1.11 -6.76 0.05
C VAL A 92 -0.11 -7.43 -0.59
N LYS A 93 -1.28 -6.81 -0.45
CA LYS A 93 -2.51 -7.20 -1.15
C LYS A 93 -3.01 -6.03 -1.98
N PHE A 94 -3.05 -6.21 -3.29
CA PHE A 94 -3.65 -5.27 -4.23
C PHE A 94 -5.07 -5.75 -4.53
N ILE A 95 -6.06 -5.03 -4.00
CA ILE A 95 -7.46 -5.44 -4.02
C ILE A 95 -8.26 -4.38 -4.76
N LYS A 96 -9.00 -4.81 -5.78
CA LYS A 96 -9.91 -3.95 -6.53
C LYS A 96 -11.33 -4.30 -6.10
N VAL A 97 -12.11 -3.28 -5.79
CA VAL A 97 -13.52 -3.40 -5.43
C VAL A 97 -14.36 -2.56 -6.37
N GLY A 98 -15.63 -2.93 -6.53
CA GLY A 98 -16.59 -2.08 -7.23
C GLY A 98 -16.89 -0.82 -6.43
N GLY A 99 -17.77 0.03 -6.98
CA GLY A 99 -18.21 1.26 -6.31
C GLY A 99 -17.31 2.47 -6.56
N THR A 100 -17.74 3.58 -5.99
CA THR A 100 -17.08 4.88 -6.05
C THR A 100 -16.12 5.09 -4.87
N HIS A 101 -15.63 6.32 -4.68
CA HIS A 101 -14.69 6.64 -3.60
C HIS A 101 -15.28 6.21 -2.25
N ILE A 102 -14.49 5.47 -1.45
CA ILE A 102 -14.84 4.86 -0.14
C ILE A 102 -16.03 3.89 -0.09
N GLU A 103 -16.72 3.67 -1.21
CA GLU A 103 -17.86 2.77 -1.31
C GLU A 103 -17.36 1.31 -1.39
N VAL A 104 -17.14 0.69 -0.23
CA VAL A 104 -16.78 -0.72 -0.12
C VAL A 104 -17.96 -1.49 0.44
N SER A 105 -18.43 -2.50 -0.29
CA SER A 105 -19.56 -3.31 0.15
C SER A 105 -19.24 -4.08 1.44
N ASP A 106 -20.26 -4.39 2.24
CA ASP A 106 -20.09 -5.23 3.44
C ASP A 106 -19.48 -6.60 3.10
N ALA A 107 -19.82 -7.15 1.93
CA ALA A 107 -19.26 -8.40 1.44
C ALA A 107 -17.75 -8.26 1.17
N ASP A 108 -17.33 -7.19 0.50
CA ASP A 108 -15.91 -6.91 0.23
C ASP A 108 -15.14 -6.60 1.52
N MET A 109 -15.74 -5.85 2.46
CA MET A 109 -15.15 -5.60 3.78
C MET A 109 -14.91 -6.90 4.56
N LYS A 110 -15.93 -7.78 4.63
CA LYS A 110 -15.82 -9.10 5.26
C LYS A 110 -14.77 -9.98 4.58
N LYS A 111 -14.63 -9.89 3.26
CA LYS A 111 -13.70 -10.71 2.49
C LYS A 111 -12.25 -10.22 2.56
N TYR A 112 -12.03 -8.91 2.48
CA TYR A 112 -10.72 -8.33 2.21
C TYR A 112 -10.11 -7.57 3.38
N VAL A 113 -10.91 -7.13 4.35
CA VAL A 113 -10.43 -6.35 5.51
C VAL A 113 -10.48 -7.18 6.79
N VAL A 114 -11.65 -7.74 7.12
CA VAL A 114 -11.88 -8.49 8.38
C VAL A 114 -10.82 -9.57 8.66
N PRO A 115 -10.34 -10.37 7.69
CA PRO A 115 -9.33 -11.40 7.95
C PRO A 115 -8.00 -10.87 8.52
N PHE A 116 -7.70 -9.59 8.30
CA PHE A 116 -6.48 -8.94 8.80
C PHE A 116 -6.66 -8.25 10.16
N LEU A 117 -7.91 -8.08 10.61
CA LEU A 117 -8.25 -7.46 11.90
C LEU A 117 -8.42 -8.49 13.01
N HIS A 118 -8.70 -9.75 12.66
CA HIS A 118 -8.76 -10.83 13.63
C HIS A 118 -7.35 -11.15 14.15
N ASN A 119 -7.14 -10.91 15.44
CA ASN A 119 -5.91 -11.29 16.13
C ASN A 119 -5.71 -12.81 16.04
N LYS A 120 -4.79 -13.27 15.18
CA LYS A 120 -4.33 -14.67 15.17
C LYS A 120 -3.74 -15.11 16.52
N TRP A 121 -3.34 -14.17 17.38
CA TRP A 121 -2.81 -14.44 18.71
C TRP A 121 -3.79 -15.18 19.63
N ARG A 122 -5.11 -14.88 19.58
CA ARG A 122 -6.10 -15.62 20.39
C ARG A 122 -6.21 -17.07 19.97
N ARG A 123 -6.15 -17.36 18.67
CA ARG A 123 -6.32 -18.71 18.14
C ARG A 123 -5.15 -19.66 18.43
N LEU A 124 -3.94 -19.13 18.59
CA LEU A 124 -2.78 -19.93 19.00
C LEU A 124 -2.78 -20.12 20.52
N ALA A 125 -3.10 -19.09 21.31
CA ALA A 125 -3.23 -19.24 22.77
C ALA A 125 -4.37 -20.21 23.16
N GLU A 126 -5.52 -20.15 22.48
CA GLU A 126 -6.65 -21.08 22.69
C GLU A 126 -6.33 -22.50 22.18
N ALA A 127 -5.51 -22.67 21.14
CA ALA A 127 -5.09 -23.99 20.66
C ALA A 127 -3.94 -24.62 21.48
N GLU A 128 -3.13 -23.80 22.16
CA GLU A 128 -1.95 -24.21 22.93
C GLU A 128 -2.26 -24.36 24.44
N TYR A 129 -3.33 -23.71 24.95
CA TYR A 129 -3.74 -23.75 26.36
C TYR A 129 -5.23 -24.05 26.60
N GLY A 130 -6.06 -24.23 25.56
CA GLY A 130 -7.51 -24.47 25.68
C GLY A 130 -7.92 -25.94 25.73
N GLY A 131 -7.04 -26.81 26.25
CA GLY A 131 -7.31 -28.23 26.44
C GLY A 131 -7.20 -28.60 27.91
N ASP A 132 -8.03 -27.97 28.75
CA ASP A 132 -8.45 -28.49 30.06
C ASP A 132 -9.48 -27.51 30.64
N GLU A 133 -10.76 -27.79 30.41
CA GLU A 133 -11.83 -27.61 31.40
C GLU A 133 -13.07 -28.40 30.93
N ALA A 134 -13.70 -29.04 31.90
CA ALA A 134 -14.62 -30.19 31.83
C ALA A 134 -15.94 -29.98 31.07
#